data_AF-A0A830BMV9-F1
#
_entry.id   AF-A0A830BMV9-F1
#
_cell.length_a   1.000
_cell.length_b   1.000
_cell.length_c   1.000
_cell.angle_alpha   90.00
_cell.angle_beta   90.00
_cell.angle_gamma   90.00
#
_symmetry.space_group_name_H-M   'P 1'
#
loop_
_entity.id
_entity.type
_entity.pdbx_description
1 polymer ?
#
loop_
_entity_poly.entity_id
_entity_poly.type
_entity_poly.pdbx_seq_one_letter_code
_entity_poly.pdbx_strand_id
1 'polypeptide(L)'
;MTCNKKSRKLIKNKPPCLKECFLQPIILLAVFFTLLAVIACGLVLGGDSEFHSRAKSVTNVIINAAENASETIYSTTGAMKEIKSYLTRVDTNSKAIEFLTSTSKRLDSQASDIETQTYKNKGLIYDGLNLVLIVFCWIFTVLSWFFFGAYFFVKNFVEDTCMAIEGFQMDPYNNSFSSILPCDQLLSAKSVLTDVSAGIYELVNKVNWNISTSYGDIFRICNPFSPPPVYEYQPWDCPATSKQIGDVPRVLKELACPNSIGEACNGGILIPDNYYNTVEAYCSSIQTLLDVYPEMEYLIQCRTVKDAFSEIHNKHCKPLRKYLRMVWTSLLLLSLVLVVLIIVCIIGAHCEQNHKSSSGSVNTDQPSL
;
A
#
# COMPACT_ATOMS: atom_id res chain seq x y z
N MET A 1 -46.10 12.98 -53.47
CA MET A 1 -46.73 12.28 -52.33
C MET A 1 -45.83 11.12 -51.94
N THR A 2 -45.46 11.05 -50.66
CA THR A 2 -44.81 9.97 -49.90
C THR A 2 -43.38 9.50 -50.26
N CYS A 3 -42.47 9.90 -49.37
CA CYS A 3 -41.20 9.28 -48.99
C CYS A 3 -41.41 7.85 -48.44
N ASN A 4 -40.53 6.89 -48.76
CA ASN A 4 -40.13 5.88 -47.77
C ASN A 4 -38.78 5.21 -48.12
N LYS A 5 -37.78 5.44 -47.24
CA LYS A 5 -36.44 4.86 -47.29
C LYS A 5 -36.43 3.64 -46.37
N LYS A 6 -36.34 2.43 -46.93
CA LYS A 6 -36.33 1.18 -46.14
C LYS A 6 -34.92 0.59 -46.10
N SER A 7 -34.20 0.85 -45.01
CA SER A 7 -32.97 0.15 -44.66
C SER A 7 -33.27 -1.24 -44.10
N ARG A 8 -32.48 -2.24 -44.46
CA ARG A 8 -32.45 -3.55 -43.78
C ARG A 8 -31.05 -3.85 -43.26
N LYS A 9 -31.05 -4.35 -42.02
CA LYS A 9 -29.97 -4.52 -41.05
C LYS A 9 -29.08 -5.74 -41.34
N LEU A 10 -27.82 -5.66 -40.91
CA LEU A 10 -27.09 -6.76 -40.27
C LEU A 10 -26.55 -6.27 -38.92
N ILE A 11 -26.57 -7.16 -37.94
CA ILE A 11 -26.70 -6.93 -36.51
C ILE A 11 -25.52 -7.60 -35.78
N LYS A 12 -24.96 -6.88 -34.78
CA LYS A 12 -24.29 -7.35 -33.53
C LYS A 12 -22.88 -7.99 -33.65
N ASN A 13 -21.90 -7.75 -32.78
CA ASN A 13 -21.87 -7.20 -31.42
C ASN A 13 -20.55 -6.44 -31.15
N LYS A 14 -20.65 -5.29 -30.50
CA LYS A 14 -19.56 -4.64 -29.76
C LYS A 14 -19.96 -4.71 -28.28
N PRO A 15 -19.16 -5.23 -27.34
CA PRO A 15 -19.47 -5.06 -25.92
C PRO A 15 -18.90 -3.72 -25.43
N PRO A 16 -19.71 -2.87 -24.80
CA PRO A 16 -19.21 -1.82 -23.93
C PRO A 16 -19.51 -2.22 -22.48
N CYS A 17 -18.80 -3.20 -21.92
CA CYS A 17 -18.96 -3.56 -20.51
C CYS A 17 -17.60 -3.82 -19.86
N LEU A 18 -16.88 -2.75 -19.49
CA LEU A 18 -15.79 -2.84 -18.51
C LEU A 18 -15.59 -1.56 -17.67
N LYS A 19 -16.38 -0.49 -17.89
CA LYS A 19 -16.27 0.76 -17.14
C LYS A 19 -17.23 0.88 -15.95
N GLU A 20 -18.38 0.19 -15.98
CA GLU A 20 -19.39 0.28 -14.90
C GLU A 20 -19.10 -0.66 -13.70
N CYS A 21 -18.47 -1.81 -13.90
CA CYS A 21 -18.20 -2.76 -12.80
C CYS A 21 -17.12 -2.31 -11.80
N PHE A 22 -16.26 -1.34 -12.14
CA PHE A 22 -15.24 -0.83 -11.21
C PHE A 22 -15.63 0.50 -10.56
N LEU A 23 -16.59 1.24 -11.13
CA LEU A 23 -17.06 2.49 -10.54
C LEU A 23 -18.03 2.22 -9.39
N GLN A 24 -18.87 1.20 -9.53
CA GLN A 24 -19.86 0.80 -8.55
C GLN A 24 -19.29 0.34 -7.19
N PRO A 25 -18.25 -0.53 -7.10
CA PRO A 25 -17.65 -0.87 -5.81
C PRO A 25 -16.91 0.31 -5.17
N ILE A 26 -16.39 1.23 -5.97
CA ILE A 26 -15.68 2.43 -5.47
C ILE A 26 -16.69 3.45 -4.93
N ILE A 27 -17.83 3.65 -5.60
CA ILE A 27 -18.93 4.48 -5.09
C ILE A 27 -19.51 3.83 -3.83
N LEU A 28 -19.69 2.51 -3.79
CA LEU A 28 -20.11 1.79 -2.58
C LEU A 28 -19.13 1.96 -1.43
N LEU A 29 -17.82 1.85 -1.70
CA LEU A 29 -16.78 2.04 -0.68
C LEU A 29 -16.71 3.49 -0.20
N ALA A 30 -16.81 4.46 -1.10
CA ALA A 30 -16.85 5.88 -0.76
C ALA A 30 -18.11 6.22 0.06
N VAL A 31 -19.28 5.72 -0.36
CA VAL A 31 -20.54 5.86 0.38
C VAL A 31 -20.43 5.20 1.76
N PHE A 32 -19.82 4.02 1.84
CA PHE A 32 -19.56 3.32 3.10
C PHE A 32 -18.65 4.13 4.02
N PHE A 33 -17.55 4.70 3.53
CA PHE A 33 -16.69 5.57 4.33
C PHE A 33 -17.36 6.89 4.72
N THR A 34 -18.19 7.49 3.84
CA THR A 34 -18.97 8.67 4.22
C THR A 34 -20.04 8.33 5.25
N LEU A 35 -20.66 7.15 5.16
CA LEU A 35 -21.60 6.66 6.17
C LEU A 35 -20.89 6.38 7.48
N LEU A 36 -19.71 5.77 7.46
CA LEU A 36 -18.89 5.57 8.66
C LEU A 36 -18.45 6.91 9.26
N ALA A 37 -18.08 7.90 8.45
CA ALA A 37 -17.75 9.24 8.93
C ALA A 37 -18.99 9.92 9.53
N VAL A 38 -20.16 9.80 8.91
CA VAL A 38 -21.42 10.32 9.45
C VAL A 38 -21.85 9.59 10.71
N ILE A 39 -21.68 8.27 10.79
CA ILE A 39 -21.96 7.44 11.96
C ILE A 39 -20.96 7.78 13.08
N ALA A 40 -19.68 7.93 12.77
CA ALA A 40 -18.65 8.34 13.72
C ALA A 40 -18.92 9.76 14.23
N CYS A 41 -19.23 10.71 13.35
CA CYS A 41 -19.66 12.05 13.74
C CYS A 41 -20.96 12.01 14.58
N GLY A 42 -21.93 11.16 14.23
CA GLY A 42 -23.15 10.98 14.99
C GLY A 42 -22.93 10.35 16.37
N LEU A 43 -22.01 9.39 16.47
CA LEU A 43 -21.57 8.78 17.72
C LEU A 43 -20.77 9.77 18.57
N VAL A 44 -19.93 10.58 17.96
CA VAL A 44 -19.17 11.64 18.64
C VAL A 44 -20.11 12.73 19.11
N LEU A 45 -21.05 13.22 18.31
CA LEU A 45 -22.03 14.25 18.72
C LEU A 45 -23.02 13.72 19.76
N GLY A 46 -23.50 12.49 19.59
CA GLY A 46 -24.35 11.81 20.56
C GLY A 46 -23.60 11.56 21.88
N GLY A 47 -22.38 11.06 21.79
CA GLY A 47 -21.48 10.84 22.92
C GLY A 47 -21.08 12.14 23.62
N ASP A 48 -20.81 13.21 22.88
CA ASP A 48 -20.44 14.53 23.39
C ASP A 48 -21.60 15.16 24.13
N SER A 49 -22.84 15.09 23.61
CA SER A 49 -24.02 15.61 24.31
C SER A 49 -24.33 14.86 25.61
N GLU A 50 -24.23 13.52 25.62
CA GLU A 50 -24.43 12.70 26.83
C GLU A 50 -23.27 12.89 27.81
N PHE A 51 -22.02 12.88 27.35
CA PHE A 51 -20.83 13.10 28.17
C PHE A 51 -20.84 14.49 28.79
N HIS A 52 -21.16 15.53 28.03
CA HIS A 52 -21.25 16.90 28.53
C HIS A 52 -22.34 17.02 29.60
N SER A 53 -23.50 16.39 29.39
CA SER A 53 -24.58 16.34 30.39
C SER A 53 -24.13 15.63 31.68
N ARG A 54 -23.49 14.46 31.55
CA ARG A 54 -22.97 13.67 32.68
C ARG A 54 -21.84 14.40 33.42
N ALA A 55 -20.90 15.00 32.70
CA ALA A 55 -19.82 15.79 33.27
C ALA A 55 -20.35 17.02 34.03
N LYS A 56 -21.38 17.69 33.49
CA LYS A 56 -22.08 18.79 34.17
C LYS A 56 -22.80 18.31 35.42
N SER A 57 -23.44 17.15 35.37
CA SER A 57 -24.07 16.51 36.53
C SER A 57 -23.05 16.20 37.63
N VAL A 58 -21.93 15.55 37.30
CA VAL A 58 -20.86 15.24 38.26
C VAL A 58 -20.29 16.53 38.86
N THR A 59 -20.04 17.54 38.03
CA THR A 59 -19.56 18.84 38.51
C THR A 59 -20.55 19.51 39.46
N ASN A 60 -21.86 19.45 39.18
CA ASN A 60 -22.89 19.98 40.06
C ASN A 60 -23.00 19.20 41.38
N VAL A 61 -22.82 17.88 41.37
CA VAL A 61 -22.75 17.08 42.61
C VAL A 61 -21.61 17.55 43.50
N ILE A 62 -20.43 17.83 42.91
CA ILE A 62 -19.27 18.33 43.64
C ILE A 62 -19.52 19.74 44.19
N ILE A 63 -20.12 20.64 43.39
CA ILE A 63 -20.48 22.00 43.85
C ILE A 63 -21.49 21.93 45.00
N ASN A 64 -22.57 21.16 44.86
CA ASN A 64 -23.59 21.02 45.89
C ASN A 64 -23.02 20.42 47.19
N ALA A 65 -22.10 19.46 47.08
CA ALA A 65 -21.40 18.90 48.23
C ALA A 65 -20.52 19.96 48.93
N ALA A 66 -19.84 20.82 48.15
CA ALA A 66 -19.03 21.91 48.68
C ALA A 66 -19.87 23.03 49.32
N GLU A 67 -21.00 23.41 48.72
CA GLU A 67 -21.96 24.38 49.29
C GLU A 67 -22.55 23.87 50.60
N ASN A 68 -23.01 22.61 50.64
CA ASN A 68 -23.57 22.02 51.86
C ASN A 68 -22.53 21.93 53.00
N ALA A 69 -21.27 21.60 52.67
CA ALA A 69 -20.18 21.64 53.62
C ALA A 69 -19.92 23.07 54.15
N SER A 70 -19.92 24.06 53.26
CA SER A 70 -19.69 25.46 53.59
C SER A 70 -20.82 26.04 54.44
N GLU A 71 -22.07 25.73 54.11
CA GLU A 71 -23.27 26.09 54.88
C GLU A 71 -23.22 25.50 56.30
N THR A 72 -22.84 24.22 56.43
CA THR A 72 -22.66 23.57 57.74
C THR A 72 -21.58 24.30 58.56
N ILE A 73 -20.49 24.71 57.92
CA ILE A 73 -19.43 25.48 58.58
C ILE A 73 -19.94 26.86 59.01
N TYR A 74 -20.65 27.60 58.15
CA TYR A 74 -21.21 28.92 58.48
C TYR A 74 -22.26 28.85 59.60
N SER A 75 -23.11 27.82 59.61
CA SER A 75 -24.06 27.57 60.70
C SER A 75 -23.34 27.28 62.02
N THR A 76 -22.27 26.45 61.96
CA THR A 76 -21.43 26.13 63.13
C THR A 76 -20.70 27.37 63.66
N THR A 77 -20.15 28.23 62.78
CA THR A 77 -19.51 29.48 63.21
C THR A 77 -20.51 30.49 63.75
N GLY A 78 -21.73 30.52 63.21
CA GLY A 78 -22.86 31.27 63.76
C GLY A 78 -23.15 30.88 65.21
N ALA A 79 -23.28 29.57 65.49
CA ALA A 79 -23.47 29.06 66.85
C ALA A 79 -22.29 29.41 67.78
N MET A 80 -21.04 29.32 67.30
CA MET A 80 -19.85 29.74 68.07
C MET A 80 -19.86 31.24 68.39
N LYS A 81 -20.30 32.11 67.47
CA LYS A 81 -20.46 33.56 67.69
C LYS A 81 -21.55 33.85 68.72
N GLU A 82 -22.64 33.08 68.70
CA GLU A 82 -23.72 33.20 69.69
C GLU A 82 -23.26 32.80 71.09
N ILE A 83 -22.57 31.66 71.23
CA ILE A 83 -21.96 31.19 72.49
C ILE A 83 -20.99 32.24 73.05
N LYS A 84 -20.16 32.83 72.18
CA LYS A 84 -19.29 33.94 72.55
C LYS A 84 -20.09 35.12 73.12
N SER A 85 -21.22 35.50 72.51
CA SER A 85 -22.06 36.61 72.97
C SER A 85 -22.60 36.38 74.39
N TYR A 86 -22.99 35.14 74.72
CA TYR A 86 -23.42 34.77 76.07
C TYR A 86 -22.26 34.80 77.07
N LEU A 87 -21.10 34.22 76.72
CA LEU A 87 -19.92 34.21 77.59
C LEU A 87 -19.38 35.61 77.90
N THR A 88 -19.53 36.55 76.96
CA THR A 88 -19.14 37.96 77.16
C THR A 88 -20.01 38.66 78.21
N ARG A 89 -21.25 38.18 78.46
CA ARG A 89 -22.15 38.72 79.51
C ARG A 89 -21.85 38.20 80.92
N VAL A 90 -21.10 37.09 81.05
CA VAL A 90 -20.88 36.41 82.34
C VAL A 90 -19.45 36.65 82.88
N ASP A 91 -18.61 37.43 82.18
CA ASP A 91 -17.28 37.93 82.60
C ASP A 91 -16.34 36.91 83.27
N THR A 92 -16.32 35.66 82.79
CA THR A 92 -15.66 34.56 83.54
C THR A 92 -14.56 33.79 82.81
N ASN A 93 -14.31 33.98 81.50
CA ASN A 93 -13.20 33.28 80.81
C ASN A 93 -12.73 33.96 79.51
N SER A 94 -11.75 34.86 79.58
CA SER A 94 -11.13 35.53 78.42
C SER A 94 -10.54 34.53 77.41
N LYS A 95 -9.94 33.45 77.91
CA LYS A 95 -9.30 32.39 77.11
C LYS A 95 -10.30 31.61 76.24
N ALA A 96 -11.52 31.37 76.73
CA ALA A 96 -12.57 30.69 75.97
C ALA A 96 -13.14 31.59 74.85
N ILE A 97 -13.31 32.88 75.15
CA ILE A 97 -13.76 33.89 74.18
C ILE A 97 -12.74 34.08 73.05
N GLU A 98 -11.45 34.13 73.39
CA GLU A 98 -10.36 34.23 72.42
C GLU A 98 -10.29 32.98 71.52
N PHE A 99 -10.42 31.79 72.11
CA PHE A 99 -10.44 30.53 71.36
C PHE A 99 -11.63 30.44 70.39
N LEU A 100 -12.85 30.80 70.81
CA LEU A 100 -14.04 30.80 69.94
C LEU A 100 -13.92 31.83 68.82
N THR A 101 -13.39 33.02 69.12
CA THR A 101 -13.17 34.08 68.13
C THR A 101 -12.16 33.63 67.06
N SER A 102 -11.05 33.03 67.50
CA SER A 102 -10.02 32.49 66.61
C SER A 102 -10.55 31.32 65.77
N THR A 103 -11.29 30.41 66.39
CA THR A 103 -11.84 29.21 65.73
C THR A 103 -12.91 29.56 64.71
N SER A 104 -13.87 30.43 65.06
CA SER A 104 -14.89 30.92 64.12
C SER A 104 -14.28 31.64 62.94
N LYS A 105 -13.26 32.48 63.15
CA LYS A 105 -12.59 33.19 62.07
C LYS A 105 -11.83 32.23 61.14
N ARG A 106 -11.17 31.19 61.69
CA ARG A 106 -10.51 30.15 60.89
C ARG A 106 -11.50 29.32 60.07
N LEU A 107 -12.63 28.97 60.66
CA LEU A 107 -13.69 28.22 59.98
C LEU A 107 -14.36 29.04 58.88
N ASP A 108 -14.69 30.31 59.12
CA ASP A 108 -15.22 31.23 58.10
C ASP A 108 -14.23 31.34 56.92
N SER A 109 -12.92 31.45 57.22
CA SER A 109 -11.89 31.47 56.19
C SER A 109 -11.78 30.14 55.41
N GLN A 110 -11.94 29.00 56.09
CA GLN A 110 -11.88 27.68 55.44
C GLN A 110 -13.10 27.43 54.55
N ALA A 111 -14.32 27.82 54.98
CA ALA A 111 -15.52 27.72 54.15
C ALA A 111 -15.38 28.54 52.87
N SER A 112 -14.93 29.80 52.99
CA SER A 112 -14.68 30.67 51.85
C SER A 112 -13.61 30.11 50.90
N ASP A 113 -12.55 29.49 51.43
CA ASP A 113 -11.49 28.88 50.61
C ASP A 113 -11.98 27.62 49.87
N ILE A 114 -12.82 26.79 50.52
CA ILE A 114 -13.42 25.58 49.92
C ILE A 114 -14.31 25.94 48.72
N GLU A 115 -15.18 26.94 48.87
CA GLU A 115 -16.00 27.44 47.76
C GLU A 115 -15.11 27.93 46.62
N THR A 116 -14.13 28.77 46.94
CA THR A 116 -13.22 29.38 45.95
C THR A 116 -12.41 28.32 45.18
N GLN A 117 -11.87 27.31 45.87
CA GLN A 117 -11.07 26.24 45.27
C GLN A 117 -11.92 25.35 44.36
N THR A 118 -13.17 25.07 44.74
CA THR A 118 -14.09 24.22 43.97
C THR A 118 -14.49 24.88 42.65
N TYR A 119 -14.79 26.18 42.67
CA TYR A 119 -15.06 26.95 41.45
C TYR A 119 -13.85 27.04 40.53
N LYS A 120 -12.63 27.22 41.07
CA LYS A 120 -11.39 27.24 40.28
C LYS A 120 -11.08 25.89 39.62
N ASN A 121 -11.23 24.80 40.36
CA ASN A 121 -10.95 23.45 39.85
C ASN A 121 -11.87 23.06 38.69
N LYS A 122 -13.12 23.55 38.67
CA LYS A 122 -14.03 23.38 37.52
C LYS A 122 -13.46 23.96 36.23
N GLY A 123 -12.88 25.16 36.27
CA GLY A 123 -12.29 25.81 35.11
C GLY A 123 -11.12 25.00 34.53
N LEU A 124 -10.24 24.52 35.41
CA LEU A 124 -9.04 23.76 35.03
C LEU A 124 -9.37 22.44 34.29
N ILE A 125 -10.50 21.79 34.61
CA ILE A 125 -10.92 20.55 33.93
C ILE A 125 -11.30 20.81 32.47
N TYR A 126 -12.08 21.87 32.21
CA TYR A 126 -12.47 22.23 30.84
C TYR A 126 -11.28 22.72 30.02
N ASP A 127 -10.37 23.49 30.62
CA ASP A 127 -9.16 23.96 29.96
C ASP A 127 -8.22 22.78 29.59
N GLY A 128 -8.10 21.79 30.48
CA GLY A 128 -7.32 20.57 30.23
C GLY A 128 -7.89 19.72 29.09
N LEU A 129 -9.21 19.52 29.03
CA LEU A 129 -9.86 18.78 27.95
C LEU A 129 -9.66 19.47 26.59
N ASN A 130 -9.80 20.79 26.54
CA ASN A 130 -9.59 21.57 25.32
C ASN A 130 -8.13 21.48 24.84
N LEU A 131 -7.16 21.55 25.76
CA LEU A 131 -5.74 21.38 25.44
C LEU A 131 -5.45 20.02 24.79
N VAL A 132 -6.00 18.93 25.33
CA VAL A 132 -5.82 17.57 24.78
C VAL A 132 -6.40 17.46 23.37
N LEU A 133 -7.60 18.01 23.13
CA LEU A 133 -8.23 18.04 21.81
C LEU A 133 -7.38 18.83 20.80
N ILE A 134 -6.87 19.99 21.20
CA ILE A 134 -5.99 20.81 20.35
C ILE A 134 -4.74 20.01 19.95
N VAL A 135 -4.05 19.40 20.91
CA VAL A 135 -2.84 18.59 20.64
C VAL A 135 -3.16 17.45 19.65
N PHE A 136 -4.28 16.76 19.84
CA PHE A 136 -4.69 15.66 18.97
C PHE A 136 -4.99 16.13 17.53
N CYS A 137 -5.68 17.26 17.36
CA CYS A 137 -5.94 17.88 16.06
C CYS A 137 -4.64 18.28 15.34
N TRP A 138 -3.65 18.80 16.07
CA TRP A 138 -2.33 19.12 15.51
C TRP A 138 -1.60 17.86 15.03
N ILE A 139 -1.60 16.77 15.80
CA ILE A 139 -0.99 15.49 15.42
C ILE A 139 -1.62 14.98 14.11
N PHE A 140 -2.95 14.95 14.01
CA PHE A 140 -3.66 14.52 12.80
C PHE A 140 -3.37 15.38 11.59
N THR A 141 -3.20 16.69 11.80
CA THR A 141 -2.84 17.64 10.74
C THR A 141 -1.44 17.33 10.20
N VAL A 142 -0.44 17.19 11.07
CA VAL A 142 0.95 16.87 10.67
C VAL A 142 1.02 15.54 9.92
N LEU A 143 0.33 14.50 10.43
CA LEU A 143 0.27 13.20 9.75
C LEU A 143 -0.38 13.31 8.37
N SER A 144 -1.46 14.08 8.25
CA SER A 144 -2.16 14.28 6.98
C SER A 144 -1.28 14.97 5.94
N TRP A 145 -0.51 15.98 6.34
CA TRP A 145 0.49 16.65 5.47
C TRP A 145 1.60 15.69 5.03
N PHE A 146 2.11 14.86 5.95
CA PHE A 146 3.11 13.85 5.63
C PHE A 146 2.60 12.85 4.59
N PHE A 147 1.40 12.28 4.81
CA PHE A 147 0.81 11.33 3.86
C PHE A 147 0.50 11.99 2.51
N PHE A 148 0.02 13.23 2.50
CA PHE A 148 -0.21 13.97 1.26
C PHE A 148 1.08 14.09 0.44
N GLY A 149 2.20 14.47 1.06
CA GLY A 149 3.51 14.54 0.41
C GLY A 149 3.97 13.18 -0.12
N ALA A 150 3.87 12.12 0.69
CA ALA A 150 4.25 10.77 0.29
C ALA A 150 3.43 10.26 -0.92
N TYR A 151 2.11 10.43 -0.89
CA TYR A 151 1.23 10.03 -2.00
C TYR A 151 1.47 10.86 -3.26
N PHE A 152 1.77 12.16 -3.11
CA PHE A 152 2.14 13.00 -4.24
C PHE A 152 3.43 12.49 -4.91
N PHE A 153 4.45 12.16 -4.13
CA PHE A 153 5.69 11.57 -4.63
C PHE A 153 5.43 10.24 -5.36
N VAL A 154 4.73 9.29 -4.74
CA VAL A 154 4.42 7.99 -5.34
C VAL A 154 3.62 8.15 -6.64
N LYS A 155 2.68 9.09 -6.69
CA LYS A 155 1.91 9.39 -7.89
C LYS A 155 2.80 9.80 -9.05
N ASN A 156 3.69 10.77 -8.84
CA ASN A 156 4.60 11.26 -9.89
C ASN A 156 5.60 10.16 -10.29
N PHE A 157 6.19 9.47 -9.31
CA PHE A 157 7.13 8.38 -9.56
C PHE A 157 6.51 7.29 -10.45
N VAL A 158 5.27 6.86 -10.16
CA VAL A 158 4.59 5.86 -10.97
C VAL A 158 4.21 6.40 -12.36
N GLU A 159 3.80 7.66 -12.46
CA GLU A 159 3.46 8.29 -13.73
C GLU A 159 4.69 8.35 -14.65
N ASP A 160 5.83 8.77 -14.12
CA ASP A 160 7.12 8.83 -14.83
C ASP A 160 7.62 7.43 -15.19
N THR A 161 7.59 6.48 -14.25
CA THR A 161 8.01 5.09 -14.50
C THR A 161 7.15 4.45 -15.60
N CYS A 162 5.83 4.64 -15.57
CA CYS A 162 4.95 4.10 -16.58
C CYS A 162 5.14 4.74 -17.96
N MET A 163 5.46 6.04 -18.03
CA MET A 163 5.84 6.69 -19.29
C MET A 163 7.18 6.16 -19.82
N ALA A 164 8.16 5.93 -18.94
CA ALA A 164 9.44 5.35 -19.33
C ALA A 164 9.26 3.92 -19.88
N ILE A 165 8.39 3.11 -19.26
CA ILE A 165 8.06 1.76 -19.74
C ILE A 165 7.37 1.83 -21.12
N GLU A 166 6.42 2.75 -21.31
CA GLU A 166 5.79 2.98 -22.62
C GLU A 166 6.80 3.38 -23.69
N GLY A 167 7.76 4.25 -23.35
CA GLY A 167 8.89 4.62 -24.21
C GLY A 167 9.75 3.41 -24.60
N PHE A 168 10.05 2.52 -23.65
CA PHE A 168 10.77 1.28 -23.93
C PHE A 168 10.00 0.35 -24.87
N GLN A 169 8.67 0.27 -24.76
CA GLN A 169 7.87 -0.56 -25.66
C GLN A 169 7.93 -0.08 -27.12
N MET A 170 8.02 1.23 -27.33
CA MET A 170 8.11 1.85 -28.65
C MET A 170 9.46 1.59 -29.29
N ASP A 171 10.55 1.88 -28.58
CA ASP A 171 11.91 1.64 -29.05
C ASP A 171 12.79 1.15 -27.89
N PRO A 172 13.10 -0.16 -27.81
CA PRO A 172 13.91 -0.71 -26.72
C PRO A 172 15.39 -0.30 -26.78
N TYR A 173 15.87 0.23 -27.91
CA TYR A 173 17.29 0.56 -28.12
C TYR A 173 17.60 2.04 -27.87
N ASN A 174 16.60 2.92 -27.98
CA ASN A 174 16.78 4.36 -27.77
C ASN A 174 15.72 4.94 -26.82
N ASN A 175 15.86 4.66 -25.52
CA ASN A 175 14.94 5.13 -24.49
C ASN A 175 15.63 5.34 -23.13
N SER A 176 14.88 5.83 -22.14
CA SER A 176 15.38 6.12 -20.79
C SER A 176 15.87 4.90 -19.99
N PHE A 177 15.46 3.68 -20.36
CA PHE A 177 15.89 2.41 -19.75
C PHE A 177 17.10 1.76 -20.43
N SER A 178 17.57 2.28 -21.58
CA SER A 178 18.71 1.71 -22.31
C SER A 178 20.00 1.64 -21.47
N SER A 179 20.14 2.48 -20.44
CA SER A 179 21.27 2.45 -19.50
C SER A 179 21.16 1.37 -18.42
N ILE A 180 19.96 0.84 -18.15
CA ILE A 180 19.70 -0.16 -17.10
C ILE A 180 19.62 -1.57 -17.69
N LEU A 181 19.06 -1.72 -18.89
CA LEU A 181 18.98 -2.98 -19.62
C LEU A 181 19.71 -2.85 -20.96
N PRO A 182 20.95 -3.36 -21.10
CA PRO A 182 21.77 -3.18 -22.29
C PRO A 182 21.34 -4.14 -23.42
N CYS A 183 20.14 -3.93 -23.96
CA CYS A 183 19.63 -4.73 -25.08
C CYS A 183 20.43 -4.53 -26.38
N ASP A 184 21.20 -3.46 -26.48
CA ASP A 184 22.18 -3.21 -27.54
C ASP A 184 23.38 -4.18 -27.48
N GLN A 185 23.88 -4.46 -26.28
CA GLN A 185 24.97 -5.42 -26.07
C GLN A 185 24.49 -6.85 -26.35
N LEU A 186 23.28 -7.17 -25.91
CA LEU A 186 22.63 -8.44 -26.22
C LEU A 186 22.43 -8.62 -27.72
N LEU A 187 21.99 -7.58 -28.44
CA LEU A 187 21.83 -7.62 -29.89
C LEU A 187 23.15 -7.90 -30.61
N SER A 188 24.27 -7.38 -30.08
CA SER A 188 25.60 -7.61 -30.64
C SER A 188 26.02 -9.07 -30.56
N ALA A 189 25.50 -9.84 -29.61
CA ALA A 189 25.74 -11.29 -29.50
C ALA A 189 24.90 -12.13 -30.49
N LYS A 190 23.96 -11.51 -31.23
CA LYS A 190 23.17 -12.20 -32.25
C LYS A 190 24.03 -12.81 -33.36
N SER A 191 25.08 -12.10 -33.78
CA SER A 191 26.02 -12.62 -34.78
C SER A 191 26.72 -13.89 -34.29
N VAL A 192 27.16 -13.91 -33.03
CA VAL A 192 27.78 -15.10 -32.40
C VAL A 192 26.79 -16.27 -32.35
N LEU A 193 25.52 -16.01 -32.00
CA LEU A 193 24.50 -17.07 -31.99
C LEU A 193 24.25 -17.63 -33.40
N THR A 194 24.25 -16.76 -34.42
CA THR A 194 24.15 -17.18 -35.83
C THR A 194 25.37 -17.97 -36.29
N ASP A 195 26.57 -17.63 -35.85
CA ASP A 195 27.78 -18.40 -36.17
C ASP A 195 27.73 -19.79 -35.51
N VAL A 196 27.22 -19.88 -34.28
CA VAL A 196 27.00 -21.16 -33.58
C VAL A 196 25.96 -22.02 -34.31
N SER A 197 24.83 -21.44 -34.73
CA SER A 197 23.80 -22.20 -35.47
C SER A 197 24.29 -22.66 -36.83
N ALA A 198 25.07 -21.83 -37.54
CA ALA A 198 25.75 -22.21 -38.77
C ALA A 198 26.73 -23.38 -38.54
N GLY A 199 27.56 -23.31 -37.50
CA GLY A 199 28.51 -24.36 -37.15
C GLY A 199 27.85 -25.70 -36.83
N ILE A 200 26.74 -25.70 -36.10
CA ILE A 200 25.96 -26.92 -35.81
C ILE A 200 25.31 -27.46 -37.09
N TYR A 201 24.73 -26.58 -37.92
CA TYR A 201 24.11 -26.97 -39.18
C TYR A 201 25.11 -27.68 -40.11
N GLU A 202 26.30 -27.11 -40.28
CA GLU A 202 27.37 -27.70 -41.10
C GLU A 202 27.86 -29.04 -40.53
N LEU A 203 28.07 -29.10 -39.21
CA LEU A 203 28.51 -30.32 -38.53
C LEU A 203 27.52 -31.47 -38.74
N VAL A 204 26.23 -31.25 -38.47
CA VAL A 204 25.19 -32.29 -38.61
C VAL A 204 25.09 -32.76 -40.05
N ASN A 205 25.11 -31.84 -41.01
CA ASN A 205 25.04 -32.21 -42.43
C ASN A 205 26.29 -32.97 -42.90
N LYS A 206 27.48 -32.60 -42.43
CA LYS A 206 28.72 -33.31 -42.72
C LYS A 206 28.72 -34.73 -42.16
N VAL A 207 28.23 -34.91 -40.94
CA VAL A 207 28.09 -36.25 -40.33
C VAL A 207 27.06 -37.09 -41.09
N ASN A 208 25.89 -36.53 -41.40
CA ASN A 208 24.87 -37.22 -42.20
C ASN A 208 25.39 -37.63 -43.58
N TRP A 209 26.16 -36.76 -44.25
CA TRP A 209 26.76 -37.07 -45.55
C TRP A 209 27.78 -38.22 -45.46
N ASN A 210 28.62 -38.24 -44.42
CA ASN A 210 29.56 -39.33 -44.17
C ASN A 210 28.85 -40.67 -43.86
N ILE A 211 27.76 -40.63 -43.09
CA ILE A 211 26.97 -41.83 -42.76
C ILE A 211 26.30 -42.39 -44.03
N SER A 212 25.68 -41.51 -44.84
CA SER A 212 25.08 -41.90 -46.11
C SER A 212 26.10 -42.56 -47.03
N THR A 213 27.27 -41.95 -47.18
CA THR A 213 28.31 -42.40 -48.13
C THR A 213 29.03 -43.66 -47.66
N SER A 214 29.35 -43.77 -46.36
CA SER A 214 30.21 -44.86 -45.85
C SER A 214 29.40 -46.06 -45.35
N TYR A 215 28.16 -45.85 -44.92
CA TYR A 215 27.35 -46.87 -44.23
C TYR A 215 25.93 -47.02 -44.79
N GLY A 216 25.56 -46.31 -45.88
CA GLY A 216 24.29 -46.51 -46.57
C GLY A 216 23.05 -46.05 -45.78
N ASP A 217 23.14 -44.90 -45.10
CA ASP A 217 22.03 -44.25 -44.40
C ASP A 217 21.38 -45.11 -43.29
N ILE A 218 22.19 -45.90 -42.57
CA ILE A 218 21.78 -46.68 -41.40
C ILE A 218 20.94 -45.91 -40.38
N PHE A 219 21.21 -44.61 -40.21
CA PHE A 219 20.39 -43.67 -39.46
C PHE A 219 20.69 -42.24 -39.93
N ARG A 220 19.76 -41.31 -39.67
CA ARG A 220 19.90 -39.89 -40.00
C ARG A 220 19.74 -39.04 -38.75
N ILE A 221 20.68 -38.13 -38.53
CA ILE A 221 20.66 -37.17 -37.44
C ILE A 221 19.78 -35.98 -37.86
N CYS A 222 18.88 -35.58 -36.96
CA CYS A 222 18.06 -34.38 -37.11
C CYS A 222 18.96 -33.14 -37.12
N ASN A 223 18.81 -32.31 -38.16
CA ASN A 223 19.38 -30.97 -38.18
C ASN A 223 18.25 -29.99 -37.84
N PRO A 224 18.26 -29.39 -36.64
CA PRO A 224 17.17 -28.52 -36.21
C PRO A 224 17.33 -27.08 -36.73
N PHE A 225 18.21 -26.82 -37.70
CA PHE A 225 18.44 -25.48 -38.24
C PHE A 225 18.10 -25.40 -39.74
N SER A 226 17.59 -24.24 -40.16
CA SER A 226 17.27 -23.94 -41.55
C SER A 226 18.53 -23.77 -42.42
N PRO A 227 18.44 -23.97 -43.75
CA PRO A 227 19.57 -23.78 -44.64
C PRO A 227 20.09 -22.32 -44.66
N PRO A 228 21.34 -22.10 -45.11
CA PRO A 228 21.88 -20.76 -45.31
C PRO A 228 20.95 -19.90 -46.19
N PRO A 229 20.89 -18.58 -45.93
CA PRO A 229 21.76 -17.80 -45.04
C PRO A 229 21.22 -17.58 -43.61
N VAL A 230 20.06 -18.15 -43.26
CA VAL A 230 19.30 -17.72 -42.07
C VAL A 230 19.62 -18.54 -40.82
N TYR A 231 19.85 -19.85 -40.96
CA TYR A 231 20.16 -20.77 -39.85
C TYR A 231 19.19 -20.65 -38.66
N GLU A 232 17.90 -20.51 -38.97
CA GLU A 232 16.83 -20.36 -37.99
C GLU A 232 16.59 -21.69 -37.27
N TYR A 233 16.35 -21.67 -35.97
CA TYR A 233 16.07 -22.87 -35.20
C TYR A 233 14.65 -23.37 -35.46
N GLN A 234 14.55 -24.53 -36.10
CA GLN A 234 13.34 -25.19 -36.58
C GLN A 234 13.33 -26.67 -36.16
N PRO A 235 13.25 -26.98 -34.85
CA PRO A 235 13.27 -28.36 -34.35
C PRO A 235 12.08 -29.21 -34.84
N TRP A 236 11.00 -28.57 -35.29
CA TRP A 236 9.81 -29.24 -35.83
C TRP A 236 10.00 -29.77 -37.26
N ASP A 237 11.02 -29.33 -37.99
CA ASP A 237 11.29 -29.78 -39.36
C ASP A 237 12.00 -31.15 -39.40
N CYS A 238 12.31 -31.71 -38.23
CA CYS A 238 12.91 -33.02 -38.13
C CYS A 238 11.87 -34.16 -38.26
N PRO A 239 12.07 -35.10 -39.20
CA PRO A 239 11.20 -36.27 -39.35
C PRO A 239 11.18 -37.13 -38.08
N ALA A 240 10.04 -37.77 -37.78
CA ALA A 240 9.91 -38.67 -36.63
C ALA A 240 10.88 -39.87 -36.65
N THR A 241 11.45 -40.19 -37.81
CA THR A 241 12.45 -41.26 -38.01
C THR A 241 13.89 -40.81 -37.76
N SER A 242 14.13 -39.50 -37.62
CA SER A 242 15.46 -38.95 -37.36
C SER A 242 15.83 -39.04 -35.89
N LYS A 243 17.13 -39.17 -35.62
CA LYS A 243 17.66 -39.25 -34.25
C LYS A 243 18.17 -37.89 -33.81
N GLN A 244 17.95 -37.56 -32.53
CA GLN A 244 18.58 -36.38 -31.94
C GLN A 244 20.09 -36.61 -31.81
N ILE A 245 20.86 -35.53 -31.83
CA ILE A 245 22.33 -35.65 -31.73
C ILE A 245 22.75 -36.27 -30.39
N GLY A 246 22.01 -36.01 -29.31
CA GLY A 246 22.22 -36.64 -28.01
C GLY A 246 21.95 -38.15 -27.97
N ASP A 247 21.18 -38.70 -28.91
CA ASP A 247 20.89 -40.14 -29.00
C ASP A 247 21.94 -40.91 -29.81
N VAL A 248 22.84 -40.22 -30.50
CA VAL A 248 23.89 -40.85 -31.33
C VAL A 248 24.74 -41.85 -30.55
N PRO A 249 25.22 -41.59 -29.32
CA PRO A 249 26.00 -42.57 -28.56
C PRO A 249 25.19 -43.83 -28.23
N ARG A 250 23.88 -43.71 -28.02
CA ARG A 250 22.99 -44.85 -27.77
C ARG A 250 22.83 -45.71 -29.02
N VAL A 251 22.58 -45.07 -30.17
CA VAL A 251 22.53 -45.77 -31.47
C VAL A 251 23.87 -46.43 -31.79
N LEU A 252 24.98 -45.76 -31.47
CA LEU A 252 26.31 -46.30 -31.69
C LEU A 252 26.58 -47.54 -30.82
N LYS A 253 26.12 -47.56 -29.55
CA LYS A 253 26.19 -48.75 -28.68
C LYS A 253 25.40 -49.96 -29.22
N GLU A 254 24.34 -49.72 -30.01
CA GLU A 254 23.57 -50.81 -30.65
C GLU A 254 24.29 -51.39 -31.88
N LEU A 255 25.19 -50.63 -32.51
CA LEU A 255 25.90 -51.00 -33.74
C LEU A 255 27.37 -51.40 -33.51
N ALA A 256 27.94 -50.95 -32.39
CA ALA A 256 29.36 -51.05 -32.09
C ALA A 256 29.61 -51.40 -30.62
N CYS A 257 30.66 -52.20 -30.39
CA CYS A 257 31.09 -52.57 -29.05
C CYS A 257 32.25 -51.65 -28.60
N PRO A 258 32.09 -50.86 -27.52
CA PRO A 258 33.20 -50.20 -26.85
C PRO A 258 34.05 -51.27 -26.13
N ASN A 259 35.29 -51.46 -26.60
CA ASN A 259 36.30 -52.45 -26.16
C ASN A 259 35.81 -53.81 -25.61
N SER A 260 36.07 -54.87 -26.37
CA SER A 260 36.00 -56.26 -25.90
C SER A 260 37.26 -56.68 -25.13
N ILE A 261 37.38 -56.39 -23.83
CA ILE A 261 38.31 -57.15 -22.99
C ILE A 261 37.60 -58.44 -22.56
N GLY A 262 37.72 -59.48 -23.39
CA GLY A 262 37.32 -60.85 -23.04
C GLY A 262 36.00 -61.37 -23.60
N GLU A 263 35.12 -60.53 -24.17
CA GLU A 263 33.89 -60.97 -24.86
C GLU A 263 33.97 -60.69 -26.36
N ALA A 264 33.82 -61.70 -27.22
CA ALA A 264 33.80 -61.50 -28.66
C ALA A 264 32.64 -60.57 -29.06
N CYS A 265 32.95 -59.42 -29.67
CA CYS A 265 31.95 -58.56 -30.31
C CYS A 265 31.40 -59.30 -31.54
N ASN A 266 30.38 -60.12 -31.35
CA ASN A 266 29.80 -60.95 -32.40
C ASN A 266 28.92 -60.08 -33.30
N GLY A 267 29.47 -59.66 -34.45
CA GLY A 267 28.73 -58.99 -35.53
C GLY A 267 28.64 -57.46 -35.45
N GLY A 268 29.22 -56.83 -34.42
CA GLY A 268 29.29 -55.37 -34.27
C GLY A 268 30.63 -54.76 -34.68
N ILE A 269 30.68 -53.44 -34.84
CA ILE A 269 31.92 -52.70 -35.12
C ILE A 269 32.72 -52.53 -33.82
N LEU A 270 34.01 -52.89 -33.80
CA LEU A 270 34.86 -52.64 -32.65
C LEU A 270 35.29 -51.17 -32.62
N ILE A 271 34.94 -50.43 -31.56
CA ILE A 271 35.35 -49.03 -31.37
C ILE A 271 36.14 -48.93 -30.06
N PRO A 272 37.35 -48.35 -30.07
CA PRO A 272 38.09 -48.16 -28.82
C PRO A 272 37.37 -47.17 -27.89
N ASP A 273 37.40 -47.42 -26.58
CA ASP A 273 36.65 -46.63 -25.59
C ASP A 273 36.95 -45.13 -25.64
N ASN A 274 38.19 -44.74 -25.96
CA ASN A 274 38.56 -43.32 -26.07
C ASN A 274 37.77 -42.60 -27.18
N TYR A 275 37.56 -43.26 -28.32
CA TYR A 275 36.78 -42.71 -29.43
C TYR A 275 35.31 -42.68 -29.09
N TYR A 276 34.78 -43.74 -28.46
CA TYR A 276 33.39 -43.76 -28.00
C TYR A 276 33.12 -42.63 -27.00
N ASN A 277 33.95 -42.50 -25.96
CA ASN A 277 33.83 -41.46 -24.94
C ASN A 277 33.93 -40.05 -25.54
N THR A 278 34.76 -39.88 -26.57
CA THR A 278 34.88 -38.61 -27.31
C THR A 278 33.58 -38.28 -28.03
N VAL A 279 33.00 -39.23 -28.76
CA VAL A 279 31.71 -39.06 -29.45
C VAL A 279 30.60 -38.75 -28.44
N GLU A 280 30.55 -39.48 -27.33
CA GLU A 280 29.58 -39.24 -26.26
C GLU A 280 29.69 -37.81 -25.71
N ALA A 281 30.91 -37.35 -25.40
CA ALA A 281 31.14 -35.99 -24.91
C ALA A 281 30.71 -34.91 -25.92
N TYR A 282 31.02 -35.06 -27.21
CA TYR A 282 30.60 -34.10 -28.25
C TYR A 282 29.08 -34.08 -28.42
N CYS A 283 28.46 -35.24 -28.55
CA CYS A 283 27.00 -35.36 -28.73
C CYS A 283 26.24 -34.80 -27.53
N SER A 284 26.65 -35.12 -26.30
CA SER A 284 26.04 -34.58 -25.10
C SER A 284 26.22 -33.07 -24.97
N SER A 285 27.41 -32.54 -25.30
CA SER A 285 27.67 -31.09 -25.23
C SER A 285 26.80 -30.30 -26.20
N ILE A 286 26.66 -30.78 -27.44
CA ILE A 286 25.79 -30.14 -28.43
C ILE A 286 24.32 -30.26 -28.02
N GLN A 287 23.91 -31.42 -27.48
CA GLN A 287 22.54 -31.57 -26.98
C GLN A 287 22.23 -30.57 -25.86
N THR A 288 23.14 -30.43 -24.88
CA THR A 288 22.98 -29.43 -23.81
C THR A 288 22.87 -28.01 -24.36
N LEU A 289 23.65 -27.68 -25.39
CA LEU A 289 23.57 -26.38 -26.06
C LEU A 289 22.23 -26.18 -26.79
N LEU A 290 21.72 -27.21 -27.47
CA LEU A 290 20.41 -27.18 -28.15
C LEU A 290 19.25 -27.03 -27.16
N ASP A 291 19.36 -27.64 -25.98
CA ASP A 291 18.31 -27.57 -24.95
C ASP A 291 18.14 -26.13 -24.42
N VAL A 292 19.23 -25.36 -24.31
CA VAL A 292 19.20 -23.95 -23.87
C VAL A 292 19.08 -22.93 -25.02
N TYR A 293 19.20 -23.37 -26.27
CA TYR A 293 19.21 -22.48 -27.45
C TYR A 293 17.96 -21.57 -27.54
N PRO A 294 16.72 -22.06 -27.35
CA PRO A 294 15.53 -21.22 -27.46
C PRO A 294 15.51 -20.05 -26.47
N GLU A 295 15.96 -20.29 -25.23
CA GLU A 295 16.01 -19.26 -24.20
C GLU A 295 17.09 -18.22 -24.50
N MET A 296 18.26 -18.66 -24.98
CA MET A 296 19.34 -17.76 -25.39
C MET A 296 18.92 -16.86 -26.56
N GLU A 297 18.24 -17.42 -27.56
CA GLU A 297 17.73 -16.65 -28.70
C GLU A 297 16.71 -15.59 -28.26
N TYR A 298 15.79 -15.98 -27.39
CA TYR A 298 14.76 -15.11 -26.84
C TYR A 298 15.36 -13.95 -26.00
N LEU A 299 16.43 -14.23 -25.24
CA LEU A 299 17.17 -13.24 -24.46
C LEU A 299 17.96 -12.26 -25.35
N ILE A 300 18.68 -12.75 -26.35
CA ILE A 300 19.47 -11.94 -27.29
C ILE A 300 18.60 -10.97 -28.10
N GLN A 301 17.37 -11.37 -28.41
CA GLN A 301 16.38 -10.51 -29.07
C GLN A 301 15.69 -9.52 -28.11
N CYS A 302 16.10 -9.46 -26.84
CA CYS A 302 15.49 -8.62 -25.79
C CYS A 302 13.98 -8.89 -25.58
N ARG A 303 13.48 -10.03 -26.08
CA ARG A 303 12.05 -10.33 -26.09
C ARG A 303 11.53 -10.66 -24.69
N THR A 304 12.34 -11.32 -23.86
CA THR A 304 12.05 -11.57 -22.43
C THR A 304 11.68 -10.29 -21.68
N VAL A 305 12.53 -9.28 -21.81
CA VAL A 305 12.37 -7.99 -21.14
C VAL A 305 11.15 -7.26 -21.70
N LYS A 306 11.03 -7.24 -23.03
CA LYS A 306 9.92 -6.60 -23.72
C LYS A 306 8.57 -7.18 -23.32
N ASP A 307 8.47 -8.50 -23.19
CA ASP A 307 7.23 -9.18 -22.82
C ASP A 307 6.89 -8.95 -21.35
N ALA A 308 7.88 -8.99 -20.45
CA ALA A 308 7.69 -8.64 -19.04
C ALA A 308 7.19 -7.19 -18.87
N PHE A 309 7.78 -6.23 -19.58
CA PHE A 309 7.35 -4.82 -19.54
C PHE A 309 6.00 -4.60 -20.21
N SER A 310 5.65 -5.40 -21.23
CA SER A 310 4.31 -5.39 -21.83
C SER A 310 3.24 -5.84 -20.85
N GLU A 311 3.54 -6.86 -20.06
CA GLU A 311 2.64 -7.29 -18.99
C GLU A 311 2.48 -6.20 -17.93
N ILE A 312 3.56 -5.57 -17.49
CA ILE A 312 3.52 -4.46 -16.52
C ILE A 312 2.75 -3.25 -17.07
N HIS A 313 3.03 -2.82 -18.30
CA HIS A 313 2.35 -1.69 -18.91
C HIS A 313 0.84 -1.93 -19.02
N ASN A 314 0.45 -3.10 -19.54
CA ASN A 314 -0.95 -3.40 -19.82
C ASN A 314 -1.75 -3.74 -18.55
N LYS A 315 -1.19 -4.56 -17.65
CA LYS A 315 -1.91 -5.02 -16.45
C LYS A 315 -1.79 -4.05 -15.27
N HIS A 316 -0.68 -3.34 -15.10
CA HIS A 316 -0.40 -2.59 -13.88
C HIS A 316 -0.44 -1.08 -14.06
N CYS A 317 0.16 -0.52 -15.12
CA CYS A 317 0.29 0.94 -15.25
C CYS A 317 -1.05 1.69 -15.35
N LYS A 318 -2.00 1.20 -16.15
CA LYS A 318 -3.33 1.83 -16.30
C LYS A 318 -4.14 1.82 -14.99
N PRO A 319 -4.36 0.68 -14.31
CA PRO A 319 -5.09 0.69 -13.04
C PRO A 319 -4.34 1.46 -11.96
N LEU A 320 -3.02 1.35 -11.87
CA LEU A 320 -2.24 2.02 -10.83
C LEU A 320 -2.33 3.55 -10.95
N ARG A 321 -2.18 4.13 -12.15
CA ARG A 321 -2.38 5.58 -12.39
C ARG A 321 -3.79 6.03 -12.02
N LYS A 322 -4.79 5.19 -12.26
CA LYS A 322 -6.19 5.47 -11.89
C LYS A 322 -6.39 5.48 -10.38
N TYR A 323 -5.90 4.46 -9.67
CA TYR A 323 -6.03 4.35 -8.22
C TYR A 323 -5.24 5.45 -7.49
N LEU A 324 -4.02 5.74 -7.91
CA LEU A 324 -3.22 6.84 -7.33
C LEU A 324 -3.89 8.20 -7.52
N ARG A 325 -4.51 8.43 -8.69
CA ARG A 325 -5.30 9.64 -8.92
C ARG A 325 -6.52 9.70 -7.99
N MET A 326 -7.24 8.60 -7.81
CA MET A 326 -8.38 8.52 -6.90
C MET A 326 -7.98 8.80 -5.46
N VAL A 327 -6.93 8.14 -4.97
CA VAL A 327 -6.44 8.34 -3.60
C VAL A 327 -6.00 9.78 -3.39
N TRP A 328 -5.25 10.36 -4.33
CA TRP A 328 -4.85 11.76 -4.25
C TRP A 328 -6.06 12.71 -4.21
N THR A 329 -7.10 12.48 -5.02
CA THR A 329 -8.33 13.28 -4.96
C THR A 329 -9.07 13.12 -3.63
N SER A 330 -9.08 11.92 -3.06
CA SER A 330 -9.69 11.66 -1.75
C SER A 330 -8.93 12.34 -0.62
N LEU A 331 -7.59 12.32 -0.64
CA LEU A 331 -6.77 13.03 0.36
C LEU A 331 -6.99 14.54 0.28
N LEU A 332 -7.09 15.10 -0.93
CA LEU A 332 -7.36 16.52 -1.13
C LEU A 332 -8.73 16.91 -0.54
N LEU A 333 -9.76 16.10 -0.81
CA LEU A 333 -11.09 16.29 -0.22
C LEU A 333 -11.08 16.17 1.30
N LEU A 334 -10.43 15.14 1.85
CA LEU A 334 -10.33 14.95 3.30
C LEU A 334 -9.63 16.15 3.98
N SER A 335 -8.55 16.64 3.38
CA SER A 335 -7.85 17.83 3.85
C SER A 335 -8.77 19.05 3.88
N LEU A 336 -9.57 19.26 2.83
CA LEU A 336 -10.52 20.38 2.76
C LEU A 336 -11.58 20.29 3.88
N VAL A 337 -12.12 19.10 4.12
CA VAL A 337 -13.12 18.85 5.16
C VAL A 337 -12.55 19.09 6.56
N LEU A 338 -11.33 18.61 6.84
CA LEU A 338 -10.66 18.82 8.12
C LEU A 338 -10.44 20.31 8.42
N VAL A 339 -10.06 21.11 7.41
CA VAL A 339 -9.90 22.56 7.58
C VAL A 339 -11.24 23.22 7.95
N VAL A 340 -12.33 22.85 7.28
CA VAL A 340 -13.67 23.37 7.60
C VAL A 340 -14.08 22.98 9.02
N LEU A 341 -13.85 21.73 9.43
CA LEU A 341 -14.13 21.28 10.80
C LEU A 341 -13.34 22.07 11.85
N ILE A 342 -12.06 22.34 11.61
CA ILE A 342 -11.23 23.15 12.51
C ILE A 342 -11.80 24.57 12.62
N ILE A 343 -12.18 25.21 11.50
CA ILE A 343 -12.77 26.55 11.50
C ILE A 343 -14.08 26.56 12.30
N VAL A 344 -14.95 25.57 12.10
CA VAL A 344 -16.21 25.43 12.86
C VAL A 344 -15.93 25.24 14.35
N CYS A 345 -14.94 24.42 14.72
CA CYS A 345 -14.55 24.22 16.11
C CYS A 345 -14.02 25.51 16.75
N ILE A 346 -13.20 26.30 16.04
CA ILE A 346 -12.68 27.58 16.52
C ILE A 346 -13.83 28.58 16.74
N ILE A 347 -14.77 28.68 15.79
CA ILE A 347 -15.95 29.55 15.90
C ILE A 347 -16.82 29.11 17.09
N GLY A 348 -17.04 27.80 17.26
CA GLY A 348 -17.79 27.23 18.39
C GLY A 348 -17.16 27.59 19.74
N ALA A 349 -15.84 27.41 19.88
CA ALA A 349 -15.11 27.75 21.09
C ALA A 349 -15.17 29.26 21.40
N HIS A 350 -15.08 30.12 20.38
CA HIS A 350 -15.18 31.57 20.54
C HIS A 350 -16.60 32.01 20.97
N CYS A 351 -17.65 31.40 20.41
CA CYS A 351 -19.03 31.62 20.83
C CYS A 351 -19.26 31.23 22.31
N GLU A 352 -18.69 30.11 22.75
CA GLU A 352 -18.82 29.66 24.14
C GLU A 352 -18.12 30.62 25.12
N GLN A 353 -16.96 31.17 24.73
CA GLN A 353 -16.25 32.19 25.51
C GLN A 353 -17.05 33.48 25.67
N ASN A 354 -17.70 33.96 24.60
CA ASN A 354 -18.52 35.18 24.65
C ASN A 354 -19.78 35.00 25.53
N HIS A 355 -20.38 33.80 25.54
CA HIS A 355 -21.48 33.48 26.47
C HIS A 355 -21.04 33.53 27.93
N LYS A 356 -19.86 32.99 28.27
CA LYS A 356 -19.30 33.07 29.64
C LYS A 356 -19.02 34.51 30.08
N SER A 357 -18.59 35.39 29.15
CA SER A 357 -18.38 36.83 29.44
C SER A 357 -19.68 37.59 29.67
N SER A 358 -20.77 37.24 28.98
CA SER A 358 -22.07 37.92 29.14
C SER A 358 -22.83 37.49 30.38
N SER A 359 -22.68 36.26 30.85
CA SER A 359 -23.33 35.77 32.08
C SER A 359 -22.68 36.27 33.37
N GLY A 360 -21.48 36.85 33.30
CA GLY A 360 -20.76 37.43 34.44
C GLY A 360 -21.13 38.89 34.78
N SER A 361 -21.98 39.56 33.99
CA SER A 361 -22.28 40.99 34.18
C SER A 361 -23.70 41.33 34.66
N VAL A 362 -24.50 40.35 35.09
CA VAL A 362 -25.86 40.59 35.58
C VAL A 362 -25.98 40.09 37.02
N ASN A 363 -25.72 40.99 37.97
CA ASN A 363 -26.53 41.25 39.17
C ASN A 363 -25.72 42.06 40.22
N THR A 364 -25.90 43.37 40.22
CA THR A 364 -25.85 44.19 41.45
C THR A 364 -27.07 45.10 41.45
N ASP A 365 -28.21 44.55 41.86
CA ASP A 365 -29.33 45.35 42.35
C ASP A 365 -29.41 45.16 43.87
N GLN A 366 -29.04 46.24 44.56
CA GLN A 366 -29.15 46.42 45.99
C GLN A 366 -30.57 46.92 46.31
N PRO A 367 -31.34 46.29 47.22
CA PRO A 367 -32.60 46.88 47.66
C PRO A 367 -32.35 47.87 48.78
N SER A 368 -32.75 49.11 48.53
CA SER A 368 -33.03 50.13 49.53
C SER A 368 -34.26 49.74 50.37
N LEU A 369 -34.07 49.51 51.67
CA LEU A 369 -34.89 50.11 52.72
C LEU A 369 -34.11 50.15 54.04
#